data_AF-A0A6B3I751-F1
#
_entry.id   AF-A0A6B3I751-F1
#
_cell.length_a   1.000
_cell.length_b   1.000
_cell.length_c   1.000
_cell.angle_alpha   90.00
_cell.angle_beta   90.00
_cell.angle_gamma   90.00
#
_symmetry.space_group_name_H-M   'P 1'
#
loop_
_entity.id
_entity.type
_entity.pdbx_description
1 polymer ?
#
loop_
_entity_poly.entity_id
_entity_poly.type
_entity_poly.pdbx_seq_one_letter_code
_entity_poly.pdbx_strand_id
1 'polypeptide(L)'
;NALVEATIAGFEQPSQRELLAPYADRYFEVIERVWAERSIQIGMHVVKGLFPALQDSPETLAATDAWLNGHADAAPALRRLVLEARDDLARVLR
;
A
#
# COMPACT_ATOMS: atom_id res chain seq x y z
N ASN A 1 -5.53 2.12 -16.85
CA ASN A 1 -6.88 2.65 -16.62
C ASN A 1 -6.67 4.07 -16.11
N ALA A 2 -6.71 5.06 -17.00
CA ALA A 2 -6.25 6.42 -16.70
C ALA A 2 -7.03 7.08 -15.54
N LEU A 3 -8.30 6.73 -15.36
CA LEU A 3 -9.11 7.27 -14.27
C LEU A 3 -8.63 6.75 -12.91
N VAL A 4 -8.39 5.44 -12.77
CA VAL A 4 -7.89 4.86 -11.51
C VAL A 4 -6.53 5.45 -11.14
N GLU A 5 -5.62 5.54 -12.11
CA GLU A 5 -4.29 6.13 -11.90
C GLU A 5 -4.39 7.60 -11.50
N ALA A 6 -5.24 8.39 -12.16
CA ALA A 6 -5.46 9.79 -11.83
C ALA A 6 -6.11 9.98 -10.44
N THR A 7 -7.06 9.12 -10.06
CA THR A 7 -7.67 9.15 -8.73
C THR A 7 -6.64 8.84 -7.64
N ILE A 8 -5.81 7.82 -7.86
CA ILE A 8 -4.74 7.43 -6.94
C ILE A 8 -3.73 8.58 -6.78
N ALA A 9 -3.26 9.15 -7.90
CA ALA A 9 -2.35 10.29 -7.87
C ALA A 9 -2.95 11.54 -7.20
N GLY A 10 -4.26 11.75 -7.34
CA GLY A 10 -4.97 12.84 -6.66
C GLY A 10 -5.12 12.62 -5.15
N PHE A 11 -5.11 11.37 -4.69
CA PHE A 11 -5.22 11.00 -3.27
C PHE A 11 -3.87 11.12 -2.55
N GLU A 12 -2.77 10.65 -3.16
CA GLU A 12 -1.43 10.70 -2.57
C GLU A 12 -0.74 12.06 -2.77
N GLN A 13 -1.16 13.06 -1.98
CA GLN A 13 -0.55 14.39 -2.00
C GLN A 13 0.39 14.59 -0.80
N PRO A 14 1.69 14.90 -1.01
CA PRO A 14 2.65 15.07 0.09
C PRO A 14 2.25 16.13 1.13
N SER A 15 1.56 17.19 0.69
CA SER A 15 1.05 18.25 1.57
C SER A 15 -0.11 17.81 2.49
N GLN A 16 -0.64 16.60 2.31
CA GLN A 16 -1.79 16.06 3.03
C GLN A 16 -1.40 14.91 3.97
N ARG A 17 -0.12 14.73 4.31
CA ARG A 17 0.38 13.63 5.16
C ARG A 17 -0.48 13.37 6.40
N GLU A 18 -0.79 14.42 7.18
CA GLU A 18 -1.62 14.31 8.39
C GLU A 18 -3.08 13.87 8.09
N LEU A 19 -3.66 14.34 6.98
CA LEU A 19 -5.00 13.94 6.55
C LEU A 19 -5.04 12.49 6.06
N LEU A 20 -3.91 12.00 5.53
CA LEU A 20 -3.76 10.64 5.02
C LEU A 20 -3.38 9.62 6.09
N ALA A 21 -2.85 10.05 7.24
CA ALA A 21 -2.40 9.15 8.30
C ALA A 21 -3.46 8.10 8.74
N PRO A 22 -4.76 8.45 8.90
CA PRO A 22 -5.81 7.46 9.23
C PRO A 22 -6.04 6.38 8.16
N TYR A 23 -5.57 6.59 6.93
CA TYR A 23 -5.75 5.63 5.83
C TYR A 23 -4.64 4.57 5.75
N ALA A 24 -3.55 4.71 6.52
CA ALA A 24 -2.49 3.70 6.56
C ALA A 24 -3.04 2.34 7.05
N ASP A 25 -3.81 2.33 8.13
CA ASP A 25 -4.45 1.10 8.64
C ASP A 25 -5.49 0.58 7.64
N ARG A 26 -6.29 1.50 7.08
CA ARG A 26 -7.32 1.17 6.08
C ARG A 26 -6.75 0.50 4.84
N TYR A 27 -5.55 0.87 4.42
CA TYR A 27 -4.87 0.22 3.31
C TYR A 27 -4.71 -1.28 3.59
N PHE A 28 -4.09 -1.64 4.72
CA PHE A 28 -3.84 -3.04 5.07
C PHE A 28 -5.12 -3.85 5.32
N GLU A 29 -6.19 -3.20 5.82
CA GLU A 29 -7.50 -3.84 5.99
C GLU A 29 -8.14 -4.29 4.67
N VAL A 30 -7.88 -3.59 3.55
CA VAL A 30 -8.67 -3.77 2.31
C VAL A 30 -7.89 -4.31 1.12
N ILE A 31 -6.56 -4.24 1.13
CA ILE A 31 -5.74 -4.54 -0.06
C ILE A 31 -5.92 -5.95 -0.61
N GLU A 32 -6.11 -6.95 0.25
CA GLU A 32 -6.34 -8.32 -0.18
C GLU A 32 -7.71 -8.50 -0.86
N ARG A 33 -8.76 -7.89 -0.30
CA ARG A 33 -10.09 -7.88 -0.92
C ARG A 33 -10.07 -7.17 -2.27
N VAL A 34 -9.43 -6.00 -2.34
CA VAL A 34 -9.32 -5.25 -3.60
C VAL A 34 -8.59 -6.07 -4.66
N TRP A 35 -7.51 -6.76 -4.28
CA TRP A 35 -6.79 -7.66 -5.16
C TRP A 35 -7.66 -8.80 -5.68
N ALA A 36 -8.46 -9.43 -4.82
CA ALA A 36 -9.32 -10.55 -5.18
C ALA A 36 -10.49 -10.13 -6.09
N GLU A 37 -11.03 -8.92 -5.90
CA GLU A 37 -12.25 -8.47 -6.60
C GLU A 37 -11.99 -7.65 -7.86
N ARG A 38 -10.78 -7.14 -8.07
CA ARG A 38 -10.46 -6.27 -9.22
C ARG A 38 -9.60 -7.01 -10.24
N SER A 39 -9.56 -6.49 -11.46
CA SER A 39 -8.63 -7.01 -12.46
C SER A 39 -7.19 -6.85 -11.96
N ILE A 40 -6.31 -7.76 -12.38
CA ILE A 40 -4.90 -7.75 -11.97
C ILE A 40 -4.23 -6.39 -12.20
N GLN A 41 -4.56 -5.71 -13.31
CA GLN A 41 -4.05 -4.38 -13.63
C GLN A 41 -4.52 -3.33 -12.62
N ILE A 42 -5.80 -3.35 -12.24
CA ILE A 42 -6.33 -2.41 -11.24
C ILE A 42 -5.75 -2.72 -9.85
N GLY A 43 -5.67 -4.00 -9.48
CA GLY A 43 -5.06 -4.44 -8.22
C GLY A 43 -3.62 -3.97 -8.09
N MET A 44 -2.81 -4.13 -9.14
CA MET A 44 -1.43 -3.63 -9.17
C MET A 44 -1.33 -2.11 -8.97
N HIS A 45 -2.20 -1.32 -9.61
CA HIS A 45 -2.19 0.14 -9.42
C HIS A 45 -2.58 0.53 -8.00
N VAL A 46 -3.60 -0.10 -7.43
CA VAL A 46 -4.04 0.17 -6.06
C VAL A 46 -2.95 -0.18 -5.05
N VAL A 47 -2.36 -1.37 -5.14
CA VAL A 47 -1.35 -1.82 -4.16
C VAL A 47 -0.14 -0.90 -4.19
N LYS A 48 0.36 -0.56 -5.39
CA LYS A 48 1.56 0.28 -5.51
C LYS A 48 1.29 1.75 -5.17
N GLY A 49 0.20 2.30 -5.68
CA GLY A 49 -0.03 3.73 -5.63
C GLY A 49 -0.84 4.20 -4.42
N LEU A 50 -1.33 3.30 -3.56
CA LEU A 50 -1.94 3.66 -2.28
C LEU A 50 -1.16 3.11 -1.08
N PHE A 51 0.03 2.53 -1.31
CA PHE A 51 0.86 2.08 -0.21
C PHE A 51 1.28 3.30 0.62
N PRO A 52 1.09 3.31 1.95
CA PRO A 52 1.24 4.51 2.79
C PRO A 52 2.69 4.97 3.02
N ALA A 53 3.56 4.87 2.01
CA ALA A 53 4.96 5.28 2.05
C ALA A 53 5.13 6.75 2.46
N LEU A 54 4.20 7.64 2.06
CA LEU A 54 4.28 9.07 2.40
C LEU A 54 4.33 9.36 3.90
N GLN A 55 3.95 8.41 4.76
CA GLN A 55 4.07 8.58 6.20
C GLN A 55 5.53 8.53 6.68
N ASP A 56 6.44 7.92 5.91
CA ASP A 56 7.86 7.75 6.24
C ASP A 56 8.05 7.40 7.73
N SER A 57 7.24 6.47 8.24
CA SER A 57 7.14 6.21 9.69
C SER A 57 7.51 4.77 10.04
N PRO A 58 8.21 4.55 11.18
CA PRO A 58 8.44 3.21 11.73
C PRO A 58 7.14 2.42 11.96
N GLU A 59 6.05 3.10 12.28
CA GLU A 59 4.73 2.51 12.49
C GLU A 59 4.18 1.90 11.20
N THR A 60 4.33 2.59 10.06
CA THR A 60 3.96 2.04 8.75
C THR A 60 4.82 0.83 8.38
N LEU A 61 6.11 0.86 8.68
CA LEU A 61 6.99 -0.30 8.46
C LEU A 61 6.54 -1.50 9.31
N ALA A 62 6.24 -1.28 10.59
CA ALA A 62 5.73 -2.32 11.48
C ALA A 62 4.38 -2.89 11.03
N ALA A 63 3.45 -2.04 10.58
CA ALA A 63 2.16 -2.46 10.03
C ALA A 63 2.34 -3.31 8.75
N THR A 64 3.30 -2.93 7.90
CA THR A 64 3.63 -3.68 6.68
C THR A 64 4.19 -5.07 7.02
N ASP A 65 5.12 -5.14 7.98
CA ASP A 65 5.68 -6.40 8.46
C ASP A 65 4.60 -7.29 9.12
N ALA A 66 3.69 -6.70 9.91
CA ALA A 66 2.57 -7.41 10.50
C ALA A 66 1.63 -8.00 9.43
N TRP A 67 1.30 -7.22 8.39
CA TRP A 67 0.48 -7.70 7.27
C TRP A 67 1.16 -8.85 6.53
N LEU A 68 2.46 -8.71 6.21
CA LEU A 68 3.23 -9.76 5.54
C LEU A 68 3.31 -11.05 6.38
N ASN A 69 3.41 -10.96 7.71
CA ASN A 69 3.43 -12.14 8.56
C ASN A 69 2.04 -12.79 8.71
N GLY A 70 0.97 -11.99 8.79
CA GLY A 70 -0.40 -12.46 8.99
C GLY A 70 -1.06 -13.07 7.75
N HIS A 71 -0.61 -12.72 6.54
CA HIS A 71 -1.27 -13.09 5.28
C HIS A 71 -0.40 -14.00 4.41
N ALA A 72 0.23 -15.02 4.98
CA ALA A 72 1.16 -15.91 4.28
C ALA A 72 0.56 -16.57 3.02
N ASP A 73 -0.75 -16.83 3.04
CA ASP A 73 -1.49 -17.46 1.94
C ASP A 73 -2.07 -16.46 0.91
N ALA A 74 -1.87 -15.15 1.11
CA ALA A 74 -2.28 -14.15 0.13
C ALA A 74 -1.57 -14.37 -1.22
N ALA A 75 -2.22 -13.94 -2.30
CA ALA A 75 -1.73 -14.16 -3.66
C ALA A 75 -0.23 -13.78 -3.80
N PRO A 76 0.62 -14.64 -4.38
CA PRO A 76 2.08 -14.40 -4.40
C PRO A 76 2.48 -13.06 -5.02
N ALA A 77 1.78 -12.63 -6.08
CA ALA A 77 2.03 -11.34 -6.71
C ALA A 77 1.65 -10.16 -5.80
N LEU A 78 0.57 -10.26 -5.01
CA LEU A 78 0.20 -9.25 -4.02
C LEU A 78 1.27 -9.14 -2.93
N ARG A 79 1.63 -10.28 -2.31
CA ARG A 79 2.67 -10.31 -1.25
C ARG A 79 3.99 -9.73 -1.74
N ARG A 80 4.39 -10.05 -2.97
CA ARG A 80 5.60 -9.52 -3.58
C ARG A 80 5.58 -7.99 -3.69
N LEU A 81 4.47 -7.39 -4.13
CA LEU A 81 4.35 -5.94 -4.23
C LEU A 81 4.44 -5.24 -2.87
N VAL A 82 3.82 -5.82 -1.84
CA VAL A 82 3.90 -5.28 -0.48
C VAL A 82 5.32 -5.40 0.07
N LEU A 83 6.02 -6.52 -0.21
CA LEU A 83 7.42 -6.71 0.19
C LEU A 83 8.37 -5.71 -0.51
N GLU A 84 8.18 -5.46 -1.80
CA GLU A 84 8.94 -4.44 -2.54
C GLU A 84 8.75 -3.04 -1.90
N ALA A 85 7.50 -2.65 -1.61
CA ALA A 85 7.19 -1.37 -0.98
C ALA A 85 7.76 -1.24 0.45
N ARG A 86 7.74 -2.35 1.21
CA ARG A 86 8.35 -2.46 2.54
C ARG A 86 9.86 -2.19 2.51
N ASP A 87 10.56 -2.78 1.55
CA ASP A 87 12.01 -2.63 1.41
C ASP A 87 12.40 -1.22 0.98
N ASP A 88 11.59 -0.57 0.14
CA ASP A 88 11.77 0.83 -0.22
C ASP A 88 11.56 1.75 0.99
N LEU A 89 10.49 1.56 1.77
CA LEU A 89 10.27 2.32 3.01
C LEU A 89 11.40 2.12 4.02
N ALA A 90 11.84 0.88 4.24
CA ALA A 90 12.97 0.58 5.12
C ALA A 90 14.30 1.20 4.63
N ARG A 91 14.43 1.49 3.34
CA ARG A 91 15.57 2.24 2.80
C ARG A 91 15.47 3.74 3.09
N VAL A 92 14.28 4.32 3.00
CA VAL A 92 14.05 5.74 3.29
C VAL A 92 14.25 6.06 4.77
N LEU A 93 13.92 5.12 5.67
CA LEU A 93 14.05 5.27 7.12
C LEU A 93 15.48 5.10 7.68
N ARG A 94 16.46 4.77 6.84
CA ARG A 94 17.87 4.60 7.24
C ARG A 94 18.67 5.87 7.04
#